data_AF-A0A955ND15-F1
#
_entry.id   AF-A0A955ND15-F1
#
_cell.length_a   1.000
_cell.length_b   1.000
_cell.length_c   1.000
_cell.angle_alpha   90.00
_cell.angle_beta   90.00
_cell.angle_gamma   90.00
#
_symmetry.space_group_name_H-M   'P 1'
#
loop_
_entity.id
_entity.type
_entity.pdbx_description
1 polymer ?
#
loop_
_entity_poly.entity_id
_entity_poly.type
_entity_poly.pdbx_seq_one_letter_code
_entity_poly.pdbx_strand_id
1 'polypeptide(L)'
;MFRRNTDASNRHSLSQVRRRFGSRGSKGFTLIELLIVIAIILILIAIALPNFLEAQIRARVVKAKGEIRSLALAMEEYFLDFKTYPAETEGDFYNRGRTEFGHSWLTSPIAYLTSVPDDPFAGVTENGPRTYESGGIEMGVSMLQCTPCLATWVIYS
;
A
#
# COMPACT_ATOMS: atom_id res chain seq x y z
N MET A 1 -15.59 -34.58 53.33
CA MET A 1 -16.97 -34.05 53.25
C MET A 1 -17.23 -33.67 51.79
N PHE A 2 -18.22 -34.34 51.19
CA PHE A 2 -18.97 -34.06 49.95
C PHE A 2 -18.31 -33.93 48.54
N ARG A 3 -18.68 -34.92 47.71
CA ARG A 3 -18.83 -34.88 46.24
C ARG A 3 -19.85 -33.81 45.78
N ARG A 4 -19.66 -33.28 44.57
CA ARG A 4 -20.57 -33.37 43.39
C ARG A 4 -19.96 -32.59 42.21
N ASN A 5 -19.48 -33.28 41.17
CA ASN A 5 -20.16 -33.36 39.86
C ASN A 5 -21.70 -33.20 39.89
N THR A 6 -22.17 -32.13 39.26
CA THR A 6 -23.50 -31.83 38.64
C THR A 6 -23.33 -30.42 38.02
N ASP A 7 -23.71 -30.07 36.80
CA ASP A 7 -24.59 -30.71 35.84
C ASP A 7 -24.31 -30.16 34.43
N ALA A 8 -24.68 -30.97 33.45
CA ALA A 8 -24.91 -30.51 32.09
C ALA A 8 -26.16 -29.61 32.05
N SER A 9 -26.41 -29.04 30.87
CA SER A 9 -27.62 -28.30 30.52
C SER A 9 -27.58 -26.79 30.79
N ASN A 10 -26.91 -26.08 29.87
CA ASN A 10 -27.51 -24.85 29.39
C ASN A 10 -27.46 -24.76 27.86
N ARG A 11 -28.22 -25.65 27.21
CA ARG A 11 -28.63 -25.47 25.82
C ARG A 11 -29.78 -24.47 25.81
N HIS A 12 -29.47 -23.18 25.97
CA HIS A 12 -30.44 -22.15 25.64
C HIS A 12 -30.75 -22.26 24.15
N SER A 13 -31.92 -22.85 23.90
CA SER A 13 -32.71 -22.79 22.69
C SER A 13 -32.54 -21.43 22.02
N LEU A 14 -31.66 -21.36 21.02
CA LEU A 14 -31.71 -20.31 20.02
C LEU A 14 -32.93 -20.63 19.16
N SER A 15 -34.10 -20.24 19.68
CA SER A 15 -35.35 -20.21 18.94
C SER A 15 -35.10 -19.43 17.67
N GLN A 16 -35.08 -20.18 16.58
CA GLN A 16 -34.94 -19.73 15.21
C GLN A 16 -35.78 -18.47 14.98
N VAL A 17 -35.13 -17.32 14.89
CA VAL A 17 -35.70 -16.15 14.22
C VAL A 17 -35.63 -16.44 12.72
N ARG A 18 -36.49 -17.36 12.26
CA ARG A 18 -36.70 -17.64 10.85
C ARG A 18 -37.45 -16.44 10.27
N ARG A 19 -36.70 -15.41 9.84
CA ARG A 19 -37.26 -14.29 9.09
C ARG A 19 -37.93 -14.87 7.84
N ARG A 20 -39.25 -14.99 7.88
CA ARG A 20 -40.05 -15.21 6.67
C ARG A 20 -39.95 -13.93 5.86
N PHE A 21 -39.12 -13.95 4.82
CA PHE A 21 -39.27 -13.03 3.70
C PHE A 21 -40.61 -13.35 3.04
N GLY A 22 -41.67 -12.74 3.56
CA GLY A 22 -43.01 -12.84 3.01
C GLY A 22 -43.03 -12.25 1.61
N SER A 23 -43.16 -13.12 0.63
CA SER A 23 -43.47 -12.78 -0.76
C SER A 23 -44.84 -12.10 -0.81
N ARG A 24 -44.83 -10.76 -0.83
CA ARG A 24 -45.94 -9.95 -1.37
C ARG A 24 -45.49 -9.54 -2.78
N GLY A 25 -46.08 -10.16 -3.80
CA GLY A 25 -45.94 -9.75 -5.20
C GLY A 25 -44.50 -9.48 -5.64
N SER A 26 -43.59 -10.43 -5.40
CA SER A 26 -42.20 -10.32 -5.84
C SER A 26 -42.16 -10.40 -7.37
N LYS A 27 -42.14 -9.24 -8.03
CA LYS A 27 -41.66 -9.11 -9.41
C LYS A 27 -40.24 -9.68 -9.44
N GLY A 28 -40.08 -10.84 -10.07
CA GLY A 28 -38.79 -11.51 -10.16
C GLY A 28 -37.81 -10.65 -10.97
N PHE A 29 -36.61 -10.45 -10.44
CA PHE A 29 -35.49 -9.89 -11.20
C PHE A 29 -35.27 -10.76 -12.44
N THR A 30 -35.27 -10.15 -13.61
CA THR A 30 -34.95 -10.90 -14.83
C THR A 30 -33.43 -11.09 -14.90
N LEU A 31 -32.95 -12.26 -15.33
CA LEU A 31 -31.51 -12.52 -15.45
C LEU A 31 -30.84 -11.54 -16.44
N ILE A 32 -31.58 -11.09 -17.45
CA ILE A 32 -31.11 -10.13 -18.43
C ILE A 32 -30.87 -8.73 -17.83
N GLU A 33 -31.70 -8.32 -16.87
CA GLU A 33 -31.55 -7.04 -16.18
C GLU A 33 -30.26 -6.99 -15.37
N LEU A 34 -29.90 -8.09 -14.70
CA LEU A 34 -28.62 -8.20 -14.00
C LEU A 34 -27.44 -8.29 -14.99
N LEU A 35 -27.62 -8.99 -16.11
CA LEU A 35 -26.57 -9.18 -17.12
C LEU A 35 -26.14 -7.86 -17.78
N ILE A 36 -27.09 -6.98 -18.08
CA ILE A 36 -26.78 -5.67 -18.68
C ILE A 36 -26.04 -4.78 -17.67
N VAL A 37 -26.40 -4.85 -16.39
CA VAL A 37 -25.76 -4.04 -15.34
C VAL A 37 -24.29 -4.42 -15.18
N ILE A 38 -23.97 -5.72 -15.08
CA ILE A 38 -22.57 -6.15 -14.98
C ILE A 38 -21.79 -5.82 -16.25
N ALA A 39 -22.42 -5.90 -17.44
CA ALA A 39 -21.77 -5.52 -18.69
C ALA A 39 -21.34 -4.05 -18.69
N ILE A 40 -22.19 -3.14 -18.22
CA ILE A 40 -21.86 -1.71 -18.13
C ILE A 40 -20.76 -1.47 -17.09
N ILE A 41 -20.83 -2.12 -15.91
CA ILE A 41 -19.78 -1.99 -14.87
C ILE A 41 -18.41 -2.40 -15.41
N LEU A 42 -18.33 -3.48 -16.19
CA LEU A 42 -17.07 -3.95 -16.78
C LEU A 42 -16.49 -2.95 -17.79
N ILE A 43 -17.35 -2.31 -18.60
CA ILE A 43 -16.91 -1.26 -19.53
C ILE A 43 -16.32 -0.06 -18.75
N LEU A 44 -16.98 0.36 -17.66
CA LEU A 44 -16.50 1.46 -16.84
C LEU A 44 -15.16 1.13 -16.17
N ILE A 45 -15.00 -0.07 -15.60
CA ILE A 45 -13.75 -0.51 -14.96
C ILE A 45 -12.61 -0.58 -15.98
N ALA A 46 -12.86 -1.07 -17.19
CA ALA A 46 -11.84 -1.18 -18.22
C ALA A 46 -11.18 0.18 -18.55
N ILE A 47 -11.95 1.27 -18.51
CA ILE A 47 -11.43 2.63 -18.76
C ILE A 47 -10.88 3.25 -17.48
N ALA A 48 -11.52 3.02 -16.33
CA ALA A 48 -11.14 3.67 -15.07
C ALA A 48 -9.87 3.08 -14.44
N LEU A 49 -9.66 1.77 -14.55
CA LEU A 49 -8.57 1.06 -13.89
C LEU A 49 -7.16 1.53 -14.29
N PRO A 50 -6.80 1.68 -15.59
CA PRO A 50 -5.47 2.13 -15.96
C PRO A 50 -5.16 3.54 -15.44
N ASN A 51 -6.14 4.45 -15.52
CA ASN A 51 -6.00 5.80 -15.00
C ASN A 51 -5.86 5.83 -13.46
N PHE A 52 -6.58 4.95 -12.76
CA PHE A 52 -6.50 4.84 -11.30
C PHE A 52 -5.11 4.39 -10.83
N LEU A 53 -4.50 3.42 -11.51
CA LEU A 53 -3.15 2.94 -11.19
C LEU A 53 -2.10 4.04 -11.39
N GLU A 54 -2.20 4.80 -12.49
CA GLU A 54 -1.32 5.93 -12.75
C GLU A 54 -1.47 7.03 -11.68
N ALA A 55 -2.71 7.36 -11.32
CA ALA A 55 -3.00 8.32 -10.25
C ALA A 55 -2.41 7.88 -8.90
N GLN A 56 -2.45 6.59 -8.58
CA GLN A 56 -1.85 6.05 -7.37
C GLN A 56 -0.32 6.24 -7.34
N ILE A 57 0.36 5.97 -8.46
CA ILE A 57 1.81 6.19 -8.58
C ILE A 57 2.14 7.68 -8.45
N ARG A 58 1.39 8.55 -9.14
CA ARG A 58 1.55 10.01 -9.04
C ARG A 58 1.38 10.49 -7.59
N ALA A 59 0.40 9.95 -6.86
CA ALA A 59 0.21 10.29 -5.44
C ALA A 59 1.39 9.86 -4.57
N ARG A 60 1.97 8.66 -4.80
CA ARG A 60 3.18 8.20 -4.11
C ARG A 60 4.38 9.11 -4.39
N VAL A 61 4.57 9.53 -5.65
CA VAL A 61 5.63 10.49 -6.02
C VAL A 61 5.45 11.83 -5.31
N VAL A 62 4.22 12.36 -5.25
CA VAL A 62 3.94 13.62 -4.54
C VAL A 62 4.23 13.48 -3.05
N LYS A 63 3.85 12.36 -2.43
CA LYS A 63 4.19 12.07 -1.03
C LYS A 63 5.71 12.07 -0.84
N ALA A 64 6.45 11.27 -1.60
CA ALA A 64 7.91 11.19 -1.51
C ALA A 64 8.59 12.56 -1.66
N LYS A 65 8.11 13.40 -2.61
CA LYS A 65 8.62 14.77 -2.77
C LYS A 65 8.36 15.65 -1.53
N GLY A 66 7.24 15.47 -0.86
CA GLY A 66 6.94 16.17 0.40
C GLY A 66 7.87 15.73 1.54
N GLU A 67 8.11 14.41 1.65
CA GLU A 67 9.01 13.86 2.66
C GLU A 67 10.46 14.32 2.45
N ILE A 68 10.97 14.29 1.21
CA ILE A 68 12.33 14.78 0.89
C ILE A 68 12.49 16.26 1.25
N ARG A 69 11.48 17.10 1.01
CA ARG A 69 11.52 18.51 1.41
C ARG A 69 11.59 18.67 2.92
N SER A 70 10.81 17.88 3.66
CA SER A 70 10.84 17.90 5.13
C SER A 70 12.21 17.46 5.67
N LEU A 71 12.83 16.45 5.05
CA LEU A 71 14.17 16.01 5.38
C LEU A 71 15.23 17.08 5.06
N ALA A 72 15.14 17.73 3.91
CA ALA A 72 16.06 18.80 3.52
C ALA A 72 16.02 19.96 4.54
N LEU A 73 14.83 20.39 4.95
CA LEU A 73 14.67 21.42 5.99
C LEU A 73 15.29 20.99 7.32
N ALA A 74 15.07 19.74 7.74
CA ALA A 74 15.67 19.20 8.96
C ALA A 74 17.21 19.16 8.88
N MET A 75 17.77 18.84 7.71
CA MET A 75 19.22 18.85 7.49
C MET A 75 19.80 20.26 7.47
N GLU A 76 19.07 21.24 6.92
CA GLU A 76 19.44 22.66 6.97
C GLU A 76 19.47 23.17 8.41
N GLU A 77 18.46 22.86 9.21
CA GLU A 77 18.39 23.23 10.62
C GLU A 77 19.55 22.60 11.42
N TYR A 78 19.83 21.31 11.19
CA TYR A 78 21.00 20.65 11.76
C TYR A 78 22.31 21.33 11.36
N PHE A 79 22.46 21.76 10.10
CA PHE A 79 23.65 22.46 9.64
C PHE A 79 23.82 23.83 10.32
N LEU A 80 22.72 24.53 10.62
CA LEU A 80 22.79 25.80 11.34
C LEU A 80 23.37 25.63 12.75
N ASP A 81 23.06 24.52 13.41
CA ASP A 81 23.51 24.23 14.78
C ASP A 81 24.93 23.64 14.84
N PHE A 82 25.22 22.66 13.98
CA PHE A 82 26.47 21.88 14.05
C PHE A 82 27.50 22.27 12.98
N LYS A 83 27.15 23.15 12.04
CA LYS A 83 27.99 23.61 10.91
C LYS A 83 28.53 22.49 10.01
N THR A 84 27.94 21.31 10.12
CA THR A 84 28.26 20.13 9.30
C THR A 84 26.98 19.42 8.95
N TYR A 85 26.93 18.80 7.77
CA TYR A 85 25.88 17.83 7.49
C TYR A 85 26.17 16.51 8.22
N PRO A 86 25.13 15.75 8.60
CA PRO A 86 25.33 14.43 9.17
C PRO A 86 25.97 13.52 8.11
N ALA A 87 27.10 12.90 8.45
CA ALA A 87 27.73 11.89 7.61
C ALA A 87 27.17 10.52 7.98
N GLU A 88 26.77 9.74 6.98
CA GLU A 88 26.40 8.35 7.17
C GLU A 88 27.70 7.56 7.45
N THR A 89 27.94 7.19 8.70
CA THR A 89 29.06 6.31 9.04
C THR A 89 28.78 4.90 8.52
N GLU A 90 29.70 4.34 7.72
CA GLU A 90 29.57 2.99 7.11
C GLU A 90 29.23 1.87 8.12
N GLY A 91 29.52 2.08 9.41
CA GLY A 91 29.20 1.16 10.51
C GLY A 91 27.73 1.11 10.94
N ASP A 92 26.90 2.08 10.56
CA ASP A 92 25.47 2.13 10.95
C ASP A 92 24.61 1.20 10.08
N PHE A 93 25.05 0.86 8.87
CA PHE A 93 24.34 -0.04 7.95
C PHE A 93 24.37 -1.52 8.35
N TYR A 94 25.34 -1.91 9.19
CA TYR A 94 25.62 -3.32 9.49
C TYR A 94 24.97 -3.79 10.79
N ASN A 95 24.78 -2.90 11.78
CA ASN A 95 24.30 -3.27 13.12
C ASN A 95 22.88 -2.82 13.45
N ARG A 96 22.31 -1.86 12.70
CA ARG A 96 20.89 -1.53 12.80
C ARG A 96 20.23 -2.01 11.52
N GLY A 97 19.27 -2.92 11.64
CA GLY A 97 18.39 -3.26 10.51
C GLY A 97 17.96 -1.96 9.84
N ARG A 98 18.19 -1.88 8.52
CA ARG A 98 18.15 -0.62 7.72
C ARG A 98 16.74 -0.03 7.56
N THR A 99 15.91 -0.15 8.58
CA THR A 99 14.48 0.16 8.53
C THR A 99 13.96 0.98 9.70
N GLU A 100 14.74 1.23 10.76
CA GLU A 100 14.12 1.82 11.96
C GLU A 100 14.80 3.09 12.48
N PHE A 101 16.11 3.29 12.28
CA PHE A 101 16.81 4.44 12.91
C PHE A 101 17.93 5.06 12.07
N GLY A 102 17.83 5.02 10.74
CA GLY A 102 18.83 5.60 9.83
C GLY A 102 19.02 7.12 9.96
N HIS A 103 18.16 7.82 10.72
CA HIS A 103 18.22 9.26 10.93
C HIS A 103 18.09 9.65 12.42
N SER A 104 18.63 8.83 13.31
CA SER A 104 18.58 9.05 14.77
C SER A 104 19.14 10.42 15.19
N TRP A 105 20.07 11.00 14.41
CA TRP A 105 20.66 12.32 14.64
C TRP A 105 19.73 13.49 14.28
N LEU A 106 18.65 13.25 13.52
CA LEU A 106 17.62 14.27 13.23
C LEU A 106 16.46 14.25 14.24
N THR A 107 16.42 13.25 15.14
CA THR A 107 15.30 13.01 16.06
C THR A 107 15.69 12.99 17.54
N SER A 108 17.00 12.99 17.87
CA SER A 108 17.49 12.99 19.26
C SER A 108 18.84 13.72 19.38
N PRO A 109 19.12 14.49 20.45
CA PRO A 109 18.23 14.95 21.54
C PRO A 109 17.36 16.17 21.18
N ILE A 110 17.65 16.85 20.08
CA ILE A 110 16.84 17.90 19.47
C ILE A 110 16.18 17.30 18.22
N ALA A 111 14.87 17.47 18.09
CA ALA A 111 14.09 16.89 17.01
C ALA A 111 13.92 17.91 15.88
N TYR A 112 14.79 17.84 14.88
CA TYR A 112 14.67 18.55 13.61
C TYR A 112 13.58 17.96 12.70
N LEU A 113 13.15 16.73 13.02
CA LEU A 113 12.07 16.04 12.33
C LEU A 113 11.13 15.38 13.36
N THR A 114 9.81 15.45 13.13
CA THR A 114 8.81 14.92 14.06
C THR A 114 8.75 13.39 14.08
N SER A 115 9.06 12.78 12.94
CA SER A 115 9.09 11.33 12.74
C SER A 115 9.87 11.05 11.46
N VAL A 116 10.63 9.96 11.42
CA VAL A 116 11.30 9.54 10.18
C VAL A 116 10.25 9.09 9.16
N PRO A 117 10.18 9.72 7.97
CA PRO A 117 9.19 9.34 6.98
C PRO A 117 9.55 8.02 6.30
N ASP A 118 8.54 7.18 6.10
CA ASP A 118 8.67 5.95 5.33
C ASP A 118 8.69 6.25 3.82
N ASP A 119 9.68 5.68 3.12
CA ASP A 119 9.73 5.69 1.66
C ASP A 119 8.53 4.91 1.07
N PRO A 120 7.66 5.55 0.25
CA PRO A 120 6.52 4.89 -0.37
C PRO A 120 6.87 3.89 -1.49
N PHE A 121 8.14 3.79 -1.89
CA PHE A 121 8.62 2.84 -2.91
C PHE A 121 9.37 1.64 -2.34
N ALA A 122 9.68 1.67 -1.04
CA ALA A 122 10.32 0.59 -0.35
C ALA A 122 9.36 -0.62 -0.19
N GLY A 123 9.82 -1.82 -0.58
CA GLY A 123 9.09 -3.06 -0.35
C GLY A 123 9.00 -3.37 1.14
N VAL A 124 7.84 -3.78 1.63
CA VAL A 124 7.65 -4.23 3.02
C VAL A 124 7.84 -5.74 3.04
N THR A 125 8.98 -6.21 3.55
CA THR A 125 9.14 -7.62 3.90
C THR A 125 8.72 -7.80 5.37
N GLU A 126 7.90 -8.80 5.66
CA GLU A 126 7.20 -8.92 6.95
C GLU A 126 8.13 -9.12 8.16
N ASN A 127 9.43 -9.38 7.96
CA ASN A 127 10.45 -9.44 9.02
C ASN A 127 11.87 -9.12 8.51
N GLY A 128 12.01 -8.31 7.45
CA GLY A 128 13.30 -8.03 6.81
C GLY A 128 13.54 -6.55 6.55
N PRO A 129 14.78 -6.16 6.18
CA PRO A 129 15.04 -4.81 5.73
C PRO A 129 14.12 -4.48 4.56
N ARG A 130 13.63 -3.25 4.53
CA ARG A 130 12.92 -2.68 3.39
C ARG A 130 13.90 -2.66 2.23
N THR A 131 13.81 -3.66 1.37
CA THR A 131 14.64 -3.76 0.19
C THR A 131 13.95 -3.02 -0.95
N TYR A 132 14.74 -2.32 -1.76
CA TYR A 132 14.36 -2.08 -3.14
C TYR A 132 14.44 -3.44 -3.82
N GLU A 133 13.39 -4.24 -3.65
CA GLU A 133 13.24 -5.43 -4.47
C GLU A 133 13.24 -4.92 -5.91
N SER A 134 14.13 -5.45 -6.75
CA SER A 134 14.22 -5.15 -8.18
C SER A 134 12.97 -5.57 -8.97
N GLY A 135 11.83 -5.75 -8.29
CA GLY A 135 10.50 -6.02 -8.81
C GLY A 135 9.59 -4.83 -8.49
N GLY A 136 9.71 -3.76 -9.26
CA GLY A 136 8.64 -2.78 -9.36
C GLY A 136 7.45 -3.46 -10.00
N ILE A 137 6.41 -3.75 -9.20
CA ILE A 137 5.07 -4.13 -9.65
C ILE A 137 5.09 -5.26 -10.70
N GLU A 138 4.98 -6.53 -10.29
CA GLU A 138 4.44 -7.57 -11.19
C GLU A 138 2.95 -7.28 -11.48
N MET A 139 2.67 -6.17 -12.14
CA MET A 139 1.59 -6.12 -13.10
C MET A 139 2.20 -6.66 -14.38
N GLY A 140 1.70 -7.79 -14.86
CA GLY A 140 2.07 -8.39 -16.14
C GLY A 140 1.76 -7.49 -17.33
N VAL A 141 2.48 -6.38 -17.43
CA VAL A 141 2.57 -5.49 -18.58
C VAL A 141 4.04 -5.50 -18.98
N SER A 142 4.41 -6.64 -19.55
CA SER A 142 5.38 -6.80 -20.62
C SER A 142 6.33 -5.62 -20.87
N MET A 143 7.62 -5.89 -20.61
CA MET A 143 8.80 -5.23 -21.19
C MET A 143 8.86 -5.27 -22.75
N LEU A 144 7.72 -5.21 -23.47
CA LEU A 144 7.64 -5.31 -24.93
C LEU A 144 7.17 -4.03 -25.63
N GLN A 145 7.05 -2.88 -24.94
CA GLN A 145 6.59 -1.63 -25.56
C GLN A 145 7.60 -0.49 -25.61
N CYS A 146 8.89 -0.80 -25.48
CA CYS A 146 9.99 0.10 -25.86
C CYS A 146 10.62 -0.26 -27.21
N THR A 147 9.81 -0.61 -28.23
CA THR A 147 10.25 -0.56 -29.64
C THR A 147 9.14 -0.10 -30.60
N PRO A 148 8.71 1.18 -30.57
CA PRO A 148 8.18 1.82 -31.78
C PRO A 148 9.26 2.58 -32.57
N CYS A 149 10.49 2.67 -32.08
CA CYS A 149 11.52 3.53 -32.70
C CYS A 149 12.25 2.90 -33.90
N LEU A 150 12.31 1.57 -33.99
CA LEU A 150 13.10 0.87 -35.03
C LEU A 150 12.24 0.30 -36.18
N ALA A 151 10.92 0.20 -36.02
CA ALA A 151 10.06 -0.40 -37.04
C ALA A 151 9.74 0.53 -38.23
N THR A 152 9.94 1.85 -38.10
CA THR A 152 9.72 2.81 -39.19
C THR A 152 10.94 3.03 -40.09
N TRP A 153 12.14 2.59 -39.69
CA TRP A 153 13.36 2.76 -40.49
C TRP A 153 13.57 1.67 -41.56
N VAL A 154 12.89 0.52 -41.47
CA VAL A 154 13.05 -0.58 -42.45
C VAL A 154 12.05 -0.49 -43.62
N ILE A 155 11.00 0.34 -43.50
CA ILE A 155 10.00 0.50 -44.57
C ILE A 155 10.38 1.62 -45.56
N TYR A 156 11.38 2.45 -45.22
CA TYR A 156 11.84 3.59 -46.03
C TYR A 156 13.32 3.43 -46.45
N SER A 157 13.72 2.26 -46.92
CA SER A 157 14.98 2.03 -47.66
C SER A 157 14.76 1.04 -48.80
#